data_AF-A0AA88HP93-F1
#
_entry.id   AF-A0AA88HP93-F1
#
_cell.length_a   1.000
_cell.length_b   1.000
_cell.length_c   1.000
_cell.angle_alpha   90.00
_cell.angle_beta   90.00
_cell.angle_gamma   90.00
#
_symmetry.space_group_name_H-M   'P 1'
#
loop_
_entity.id
_entity.type
_entity.pdbx_description
1 polymer ?
#
loop_
_entity_poly.entity_id
_entity_poly.type
_entity_poly.pdbx_seq_one_letter_code
_entity_poly.pdbx_strand_id
1 'polypeptide(L)'
;SLWQNNWNQKYCHRSEGLPVMQVQRLGRQILEGLLFLQDRGFPPFGHLHSGNIIIQNGVARITGFENCILGFTSRVHPIVRPFLTADPEAIDTLCFGHVLFEMCAGYELGEARPSSRNLNDIAGYPQVVRILRFIFDHPSGSYPTIEKLALLDFFRNIDLREMRSSFVPPALQFKASREVSQLLESICNRNGYARMRSRSMSAFDLRSPSSFFDESSSSPSES
;
A
#
# COMPACT_ATOMS: atom_id res chain seq x y z
N SER A 1 -14.53 -21.82 5.65
CA SER A 1 -15.88 -21.71 5.05
C SER A 1 -16.68 -20.51 5.57
N LEU A 2 -16.63 -20.13 6.85
CA LEU A 2 -17.30 -18.90 7.35
C LEU A 2 -16.71 -17.58 6.78
N TRP A 3 -15.38 -17.49 6.67
CA TRP A 3 -14.71 -16.31 6.13
C TRP A 3 -15.05 -16.02 4.66
N GLN A 4 -15.16 -17.05 3.82
CA GLN A 4 -15.61 -16.91 2.43
C GLN A 4 -17.04 -16.34 2.36
N ASN A 5 -17.93 -16.75 3.27
CA ASN A 5 -19.33 -16.33 3.28
C ASN A 5 -19.47 -14.83 3.63
N ASN A 6 -18.73 -14.35 4.63
CA ASN A 6 -18.71 -12.92 4.96
C ASN A 6 -18.10 -12.07 3.84
N TRP A 7 -17.07 -12.58 3.15
CA TRP A 7 -16.47 -11.92 1.99
C TRP A 7 -17.45 -11.81 0.83
N ASN A 8 -18.10 -12.91 0.45
CA ASN A 8 -19.09 -12.89 -0.63
C ASN A 8 -20.28 -11.98 -0.30
N GLN A 9 -20.66 -11.85 0.98
CA GLN A 9 -21.67 -10.89 1.43
C GLN A 9 -21.18 -9.44 1.36
N LYS A 10 -19.90 -9.16 1.64
CA LYS A 10 -19.35 -7.81 1.52
C LYS A 10 -19.30 -7.35 0.05
N TYR A 11 -18.94 -8.24 -0.86
CA TYR A 11 -18.68 -7.88 -2.27
C TYR A 11 -19.77 -8.31 -3.24
N CYS A 12 -20.96 -8.71 -2.76
CA CYS A 12 -22.08 -9.02 -3.64
C CYS A 12 -22.69 -7.79 -4.30
N HIS A 13 -22.39 -6.57 -3.83
CA HIS A 13 -22.88 -5.32 -4.38
C HIS A 13 -21.74 -4.32 -4.61
N ARG A 14 -21.75 -3.63 -5.75
CA ARG A 14 -20.89 -2.48 -6.01
C ARG A 14 -21.44 -1.27 -5.25
N SER A 15 -20.61 -0.68 -4.40
CA SER A 15 -20.94 0.60 -3.76
C SER A 15 -20.44 1.78 -4.61
N GLU A 16 -20.81 3.00 -4.22
CA GLU A 16 -20.14 4.19 -4.76
C GLU A 16 -18.73 4.32 -4.16
N GLY A 17 -17.85 5.01 -4.90
CA GLY A 17 -16.53 5.39 -4.43
C GLY A 17 -16.59 6.46 -3.33
N LEU A 18 -15.57 6.48 -2.48
CA LEU A 18 -15.45 7.47 -1.41
C LEU A 18 -15.09 8.86 -1.97
N PRO A 19 -15.54 9.97 -1.35
CA PRO A 19 -15.08 11.30 -1.72
C PRO A 19 -13.56 11.42 -1.76
N VAL A 20 -13.00 12.12 -2.75
CA VAL A 20 -11.54 12.20 -2.98
C VAL A 20 -10.75 12.61 -1.75
N MET A 21 -11.27 13.55 -0.94
CA MET A 21 -10.62 13.99 0.31
C MET A 21 -10.54 12.87 1.36
N GLN A 22 -11.54 11.97 1.37
CA GLN A 22 -11.54 10.81 2.25
C GLN A 22 -10.54 9.75 1.75
N VAL A 23 -10.50 9.48 0.44
CA VAL A 23 -9.48 8.61 -0.19
C VAL A 23 -8.07 9.09 0.15
N GLN A 24 -7.85 10.40 0.01
CA GLN A 24 -6.57 11.05 0.28
C GLN A 24 -6.13 10.87 1.74
N ARG A 25 -7.04 11.14 2.69
CA ARG A 25 -6.78 11.03 4.13
C ARG A 25 -6.55 9.59 4.57
N LEU A 26 -7.46 8.67 4.20
CA LEU A 26 -7.34 7.25 4.57
C LEU A 26 -6.07 6.65 3.94
N GLY A 27 -5.79 6.97 2.68
CA GLY A 27 -4.56 6.54 2.01
C GLY A 27 -3.31 7.01 2.73
N ARG A 28 -3.25 8.27 3.17
CA ARG A 28 -2.13 8.79 3.97
C ARG A 28 -1.99 8.05 5.31
N GLN A 29 -3.09 7.83 6.04
CA GLN A 29 -3.07 7.08 7.31
C GLN A 29 -2.57 5.64 7.13
N ILE A 30 -2.98 4.97 6.06
CA ILE A 30 -2.54 3.60 5.74
C ILE A 30 -1.03 3.60 5.45
N LEU A 31 -0.54 4.52 4.60
CA LEU A 31 0.89 4.62 4.28
C LEU A 31 1.73 4.86 5.55
N GLU A 32 1.28 5.73 6.45
CA GLU A 32 1.95 5.98 7.74
C GLU A 32 1.95 4.74 8.65
N GLY A 33 0.87 3.97 8.66
CA GLY A 33 0.81 2.70 9.38
C GLY A 33 1.82 1.68 8.85
N LEU A 34 1.99 1.59 7.52
CA LEU A 34 2.98 0.72 6.89
C LEU A 34 4.41 1.18 7.16
N LEU A 35 4.69 2.48 7.04
CA LEU A 35 6.00 3.07 7.37
C LEU A 35 6.36 2.81 8.83
N PHE A 36 5.41 2.95 9.74
CA PHE A 36 5.62 2.64 11.14
C PHE A 36 6.06 1.18 11.36
N LEU A 37 5.46 0.22 10.64
CA LEU A 37 5.86 -1.19 10.72
C LEU A 37 7.29 -1.39 10.20
N GLN A 38 7.62 -0.79 9.06
CA GLN A 38 8.96 -0.83 8.46
C GLN A 38 10.02 -0.24 9.40
N ASP A 39 9.77 0.95 9.96
CA ASP A 39 10.66 1.64 10.89
C ASP A 39 10.95 0.84 12.17
N ARG A 40 10.00 -0.02 12.59
CA ARG A 40 10.16 -0.90 13.76
C ARG A 40 10.75 -2.27 13.43
N GLY A 41 11.12 -2.49 12.17
CA GLY A 41 11.75 -3.73 11.71
C GLY A 41 10.80 -4.91 11.62
N PHE A 42 9.49 -4.66 11.48
CA PHE A 42 8.55 -5.72 11.17
C PHE A 42 8.73 -6.20 9.71
N PRO A 43 8.42 -7.47 9.42
CA PRO A 43 8.36 -7.94 8.03
C PRO A 43 7.30 -7.17 7.23
N PRO A 44 7.41 -7.16 5.88
CA PRO A 44 6.34 -6.68 5.00
C PRO A 44 4.99 -7.26 5.43
N PHE A 45 3.96 -6.42 5.52
CA PHE A 45 2.69 -6.79 6.12
C PHE A 45 1.98 -7.87 5.28
N GLY A 46 1.95 -7.74 3.96
CA GLY A 46 1.49 -8.75 3.01
C GLY A 46 -0.01 -9.10 3.05
N HIS A 47 -0.73 -8.47 3.97
CA HIS A 47 -2.13 -8.72 4.29
C HIS A 47 -2.97 -7.45 4.28
N LEU A 48 -2.48 -6.40 3.61
CA LEU A 48 -3.23 -5.18 3.44
C LEU A 48 -4.38 -5.40 2.45
N HIS A 49 -5.60 -5.28 2.95
CA HIS A 49 -6.84 -5.20 2.17
C HIS A 49 -7.87 -4.48 3.01
N SER A 50 -8.97 -4.01 2.41
CA SER A 50 -10.01 -3.26 3.13
C SER A 50 -10.62 -4.01 4.31
N GLY A 51 -10.68 -5.36 4.27
CA GLY A 51 -11.08 -6.18 5.41
C GLY A 51 -10.15 -6.15 6.63
N ASN A 52 -8.89 -5.72 6.48
CA ASN A 52 -7.90 -5.56 7.55
C ASN A 52 -7.68 -4.07 7.89
N ILE A 53 -8.63 -3.21 7.51
CA ILE A 53 -8.62 -1.79 7.81
C ILE A 53 -9.91 -1.46 8.55
N ILE A 54 -9.79 -1.07 9.81
CA ILE A 54 -10.90 -0.57 10.61
C ILE A 54 -10.93 0.96 10.50
N ILE A 55 -12.09 1.51 10.11
CA ILE A 55 -12.30 2.96 10.07
C ILE A 55 -13.10 3.37 11.31
N GLN A 56 -12.52 4.23 12.14
CA GLN A 56 -13.17 4.78 13.34
C GLN A 56 -12.98 6.30 13.35
N ASN A 57 -14.09 7.05 13.34
CA ASN A 57 -14.09 8.52 13.35
C ASN A 57 -13.18 9.13 12.26
N GLY A 58 -13.15 8.53 11.06
CA GLY A 58 -12.30 8.98 9.95
C GLY A 58 -10.82 8.63 10.06
N VAL A 59 -10.45 7.73 11.00
CA VAL A 59 -9.09 7.20 11.15
C VAL A 59 -9.05 5.73 10.71
N ALA A 60 -8.22 5.44 9.72
CA ALA A 60 -7.87 4.08 9.30
C ALA A 60 -6.88 3.46 10.28
N ARG A 61 -7.19 2.25 10.75
CA ARG A 61 -6.33 1.44 11.63
C ARG A 61 -6.08 0.09 10.95
N ILE A 62 -4.81 -0.24 10.75
CA ILE A 62 -4.39 -1.53 10.21
C ILE A 62 -4.55 -2.61 11.29
N THR A 63 -5.19 -3.72 10.93
CA THR A 63 -5.37 -4.91 11.77
C THR A 63 -4.89 -6.16 11.03
N GLY A 64 -4.98 -7.34 11.64
CA GLY A 64 -4.64 -8.59 10.96
C GLY A 64 -3.14 -8.85 10.84
N PHE A 65 -2.32 -8.14 11.63
CA PHE A 65 -0.85 -8.28 11.60
C PHE A 65 -0.37 -9.68 11.99
N GLU A 66 -1.13 -10.37 12.84
CA GLU A 66 -0.89 -11.76 13.22
C GLU A 66 -0.81 -12.70 12.01
N ASN A 67 -1.50 -12.39 10.90
CA ASN A 67 -1.45 -13.20 9.69
C ASN A 67 -0.05 -13.23 9.07
N CYS A 68 0.69 -12.12 9.14
CA CYS A 68 2.08 -12.06 8.68
C CYS A 68 2.99 -12.92 9.58
N ILE A 69 2.85 -12.78 10.90
CA ILE A 69 3.64 -13.52 11.88
C ILE A 69 3.40 -15.04 11.75
N LEU A 70 2.15 -15.44 11.57
CA LEU A 70 1.76 -16.85 11.45
C LEU A 70 2.07 -17.46 10.08
N GLY A 71 2.50 -16.64 9.10
CA GLY A 71 2.82 -17.09 7.75
C GLY A 71 1.61 -17.44 6.90
N PHE A 72 0.44 -16.87 7.20
CA PHE A 72 -0.72 -16.96 6.32
C PHE A 72 -0.52 -16.10 5.07
N THR A 73 -1.36 -16.31 4.05
CA THR A 73 -1.35 -15.51 2.82
C THR A 73 -2.72 -14.87 2.61
N SER A 74 -2.73 -13.64 2.10
CA SER A 74 -3.96 -12.90 1.83
C SER A 74 -4.65 -13.42 0.57
N ARG A 75 -5.92 -13.05 0.36
CA ARG A 75 -6.66 -13.43 -0.85
C ARG A 75 -6.03 -12.89 -2.13
N VAL A 76 -5.41 -11.71 -2.07
CA VAL A 76 -4.73 -11.11 -3.22
C VAL A 76 -3.38 -11.77 -3.50
N HIS A 77 -2.74 -12.39 -2.49
CA HIS A 77 -1.40 -12.96 -2.61
C HIS A 77 -1.23 -13.92 -3.81
N PRO A 78 -2.12 -14.90 -4.08
CA PRO A 78 -2.00 -15.74 -5.27
C PRO A 78 -2.02 -14.97 -6.61
N ILE A 79 -2.70 -13.83 -6.64
CA ILE A 79 -2.87 -12.99 -7.83
C ILE A 79 -1.61 -12.14 -8.07
N VAL A 80 -1.01 -11.59 -7.01
CA VAL A 80 0.16 -10.72 -7.11
C VAL A 80 1.50 -11.47 -7.03
N ARG A 81 1.53 -12.68 -6.45
CA ARG A 81 2.75 -13.49 -6.28
C ARG A 81 3.61 -13.62 -7.54
N PRO A 82 3.07 -13.85 -8.76
CA PRO A 82 3.90 -13.94 -9.97
C PRO A 82 4.79 -12.70 -10.19
N PHE A 83 4.31 -11.54 -9.76
CA PHE A 83 4.95 -10.23 -9.93
C PHE A 83 5.98 -9.91 -8.84
N LEU A 84 5.98 -10.66 -7.74
CA LEU A 84 6.86 -10.46 -6.59
C LEU A 84 8.15 -11.27 -6.66
N THR A 85 8.31 -12.14 -7.67
CA THR A 85 9.50 -13.00 -7.80
C THR A 85 10.80 -12.19 -7.89
N ALA A 86 10.76 -11.07 -8.61
CA ALA A 86 11.90 -10.17 -8.78
C ALA A 86 11.98 -9.08 -7.69
N ASP A 87 10.85 -8.75 -7.06
CA ASP A 87 10.74 -7.70 -6.04
C ASP A 87 9.75 -8.09 -4.93
N PRO A 88 10.19 -8.92 -3.96
CA PRO A 88 9.32 -9.40 -2.89
C PRO A 88 8.81 -8.29 -1.96
N GLU A 89 9.54 -7.18 -1.85
CA GLU A 89 9.22 -6.04 -0.97
C GLU A 89 8.03 -5.22 -1.51
N ALA A 90 7.70 -5.39 -2.78
CA ALA A 90 6.58 -4.70 -3.42
C ALA A 90 5.19 -5.18 -2.95
N ILE A 91 5.10 -6.23 -2.14
CA ILE A 91 3.81 -6.81 -1.72
C ILE A 91 2.90 -5.75 -1.07
N ASP A 92 3.44 -4.90 -0.19
CA ASP A 92 2.64 -3.87 0.48
C ASP A 92 2.26 -2.74 -0.47
N THR A 93 3.14 -2.38 -1.42
CA THR A 93 2.84 -1.42 -2.49
C THR A 93 1.69 -1.91 -3.37
N LEU A 94 1.75 -3.18 -3.82
CA LEU A 94 0.69 -3.76 -4.65
C LEU A 94 -0.63 -3.84 -3.89
N CYS A 95 -0.60 -4.34 -2.65
CA CYS A 95 -1.78 -4.38 -1.79
C CYS A 95 -2.36 -2.97 -1.55
N PHE A 96 -1.51 -1.96 -1.37
CA PHE A 96 -1.95 -0.57 -1.22
C PHE A 96 -2.65 -0.06 -2.48
N GLY A 97 -2.11 -0.36 -3.67
CA GLY A 97 -2.75 -0.03 -4.94
C GLY A 97 -4.14 -0.66 -5.09
N HIS A 98 -4.31 -1.92 -4.65
CA HIS A 98 -5.60 -2.60 -4.62
C HIS A 98 -6.61 -1.92 -3.69
N VAL A 99 -6.21 -1.55 -2.48
CA VAL A 99 -7.07 -0.80 -1.53
C VAL A 99 -7.42 0.58 -2.07
N LEU A 100 -6.47 1.28 -2.68
CA LEU A 100 -6.67 2.60 -3.25
C LEU A 100 -7.69 2.56 -4.41
N PHE A 101 -7.61 1.53 -5.25
CA PHE A 101 -8.60 1.25 -6.28
C PHE A 101 -9.98 0.99 -5.65
N GLU A 102 -10.09 0.09 -4.68
CA GLU A 102 -11.36 -0.29 -4.06
C GLU A 102 -12.06 0.93 -3.42
N MET A 103 -11.31 1.80 -2.75
CA MET A 103 -11.84 3.05 -2.18
C MET A 103 -12.47 3.96 -3.24
N CYS A 104 -11.99 3.94 -4.48
CA CYS A 104 -12.48 4.79 -5.56
C CYS A 104 -13.58 4.11 -6.39
N ALA A 105 -13.49 2.80 -6.58
CA ALA A 105 -14.36 2.04 -7.46
C ALA A 105 -15.61 1.48 -6.75
N GLY A 106 -15.52 1.30 -5.42
CA GLY A 106 -16.55 0.65 -4.60
C GLY A 106 -16.67 -0.86 -4.85
N TYR A 107 -15.64 -1.47 -5.43
CA TYR A 107 -15.52 -2.91 -5.64
C TYR A 107 -14.05 -3.33 -5.70
N GLU A 108 -13.77 -4.61 -5.46
CA GLU A 108 -12.39 -5.11 -5.43
C GLU A 108 -11.78 -5.29 -6.81
N LEU A 109 -10.47 -5.04 -6.89
CA LEU A 109 -9.71 -5.42 -8.06
C LEU A 109 -9.47 -6.94 -8.05
N GLY A 110 -10.12 -7.67 -8.97
CA GLY A 110 -9.98 -9.12 -9.10
C GLY A 110 -8.73 -9.59 -9.86
N GLU A 111 -7.96 -8.65 -10.41
CA GLU A 111 -6.79 -8.90 -11.25
C GLU A 111 -5.52 -8.34 -10.59
N ALA A 112 -4.33 -8.79 -10.99
CA ALA A 112 -3.09 -8.35 -10.35
C ALA A 112 -2.86 -6.83 -10.47
N ARG A 113 -3.35 -6.25 -11.57
CA ARG A 113 -3.24 -4.84 -11.96
C ARG A 113 -4.56 -4.37 -12.58
N PRO A 114 -4.89 -3.06 -12.50
CA PRO A 114 -6.12 -2.54 -13.08
C PRO A 114 -6.09 -2.58 -14.61
N SER A 115 -7.15 -3.13 -15.21
CA SER A 115 -7.37 -3.04 -16.66
C SER A 115 -7.76 -1.62 -17.09
N SER A 116 -7.75 -1.33 -18.39
CA SER A 116 -8.26 -0.07 -18.93
C SER A 116 -9.71 0.21 -18.51
N ARG A 117 -10.53 -0.84 -18.38
CA ARG A 117 -11.92 -0.72 -17.90
C ARG A 117 -11.95 -0.29 -16.44
N ASN A 118 -11.12 -0.91 -15.59
CA ASN A 118 -11.04 -0.55 -14.17
C ASN A 118 -10.58 0.91 -13.99
N LEU A 119 -9.58 1.35 -14.77
CA LEU A 119 -9.13 2.74 -14.71
C LEU A 119 -10.21 3.73 -15.18
N ASN A 120 -11.02 3.34 -16.17
CA ASN A 120 -12.15 4.17 -16.62
C ASN A 120 -13.26 4.26 -15.57
N ASP A 121 -13.52 3.17 -14.83
CA ASP A 121 -14.51 3.16 -13.73
C ASP A 121 -14.18 4.18 -12.61
N ILE A 122 -12.90 4.56 -12.48
CA ILE A 122 -12.44 5.56 -11.50
C ILE A 122 -11.92 6.85 -12.17
N ALA A 123 -12.33 7.13 -13.41
CA ALA A 123 -11.88 8.32 -14.15
C ALA A 123 -12.17 9.65 -13.42
N GLY A 124 -13.16 9.67 -12.52
CA GLY A 124 -13.43 10.79 -11.61
C GLY A 124 -12.34 11.06 -10.56
N TYR A 125 -11.33 10.18 -10.45
CA TYR A 125 -10.19 10.29 -9.53
C TYR A 125 -8.86 10.38 -10.29
N PRO A 126 -8.61 11.44 -11.08
CA PRO A 126 -7.48 11.49 -12.00
C PRO A 126 -6.12 11.41 -11.29
N GLN A 127 -5.99 11.95 -10.07
CA GLN A 127 -4.77 11.79 -9.26
C GLN A 127 -4.54 10.33 -8.88
N VAL A 128 -5.60 9.60 -8.50
CA VAL A 128 -5.51 8.19 -8.11
C VAL A 128 -5.16 7.32 -9.32
N VAL A 129 -5.78 7.57 -10.49
CA VAL A 129 -5.43 6.87 -11.74
C VAL A 129 -3.93 6.99 -12.04
N ARG A 130 -3.36 8.18 -11.87
CA ARG A 130 -1.91 8.40 -12.04
C ARG A 130 -1.08 7.62 -11.03
N ILE A 131 -1.51 7.55 -9.77
CA ILE A 131 -0.82 6.77 -8.73
C ILE A 131 -0.89 5.27 -9.03
N LEU A 132 -2.04 4.75 -9.47
CA LEU A 132 -2.17 3.35 -9.86
C LEU A 132 -1.25 3.02 -11.04
N ARG A 133 -1.16 3.88 -12.06
CA ARG A 133 -0.18 3.70 -13.14
C ARG A 133 1.26 3.73 -12.63
N PHE A 134 1.57 4.63 -11.70
CA PHE A 134 2.90 4.68 -11.07
C PHE A 134 3.24 3.40 -10.29
N ILE A 135 2.23 2.74 -9.70
CA ILE A 135 2.40 1.46 -9.00
C ILE A 135 2.51 0.29 -9.99
N PHE A 136 1.60 0.16 -10.95
CA PHE A 136 1.43 -1.06 -11.75
C PHE A 136 2.08 -1.02 -13.14
N ASP A 137 2.31 0.16 -13.70
CA ASP A 137 2.77 0.36 -15.08
C ASP A 137 4.09 1.16 -15.16
N HIS A 138 4.93 1.07 -14.12
CA HIS A 138 6.18 1.81 -14.08
C HIS A 138 7.13 1.35 -15.20
N PRO A 139 7.70 2.26 -16.03
CA PRO A 139 8.48 1.89 -17.22
C PRO A 139 9.72 1.02 -16.96
N SER A 140 10.33 1.14 -15.77
CA SER A 140 11.48 0.32 -15.37
C SER A 140 11.11 -1.10 -14.97
N GLY A 141 9.82 -1.43 -14.82
CA GLY A 141 9.35 -2.70 -14.27
C GLY A 141 9.59 -2.86 -12.76
N SER A 142 10.02 -1.81 -12.06
CA SER A 142 10.17 -1.81 -10.60
C SER A 142 8.99 -1.12 -9.92
N TYR A 143 8.68 -1.53 -8.68
CA TYR A 143 7.59 -0.93 -7.91
C TYR A 143 8.10 0.25 -7.05
N PRO A 144 7.31 1.32 -6.89
CA PRO A 144 7.66 2.38 -5.95
C PRO A 144 7.59 1.87 -4.51
N THR A 145 8.47 2.39 -3.66
CA THR A 145 8.43 2.06 -2.22
C THR A 145 7.27 2.79 -1.53
N ILE A 146 6.89 2.32 -0.34
CA ILE A 146 5.87 2.96 0.50
C ILE A 146 6.27 4.40 0.84
N GLU A 147 7.55 4.66 1.13
CA GLU A 147 8.10 6.00 1.36
C GLU A 147 7.88 6.90 0.14
N LYS A 148 8.17 6.39 -1.06
CA LYS A 148 7.99 7.16 -2.30
C LYS A 148 6.52 7.49 -2.54
N LEU A 149 5.61 6.56 -2.26
CA LEU A 149 4.17 6.80 -2.32
C LEU A 149 3.73 7.87 -1.29
N ALA A 150 4.19 7.78 -0.04
CA ALA A 150 3.87 8.76 1.00
C ALA A 150 4.32 10.19 0.66
N LEU A 151 5.38 10.33 -0.15
CA LEU A 151 5.91 11.62 -0.61
C LEU A 151 5.17 12.21 -1.82
N LEU A 152 4.18 11.54 -2.39
CA LEU A 152 3.38 12.10 -3.48
C LEU A 152 2.52 13.27 -2.98
N ASP A 153 2.32 14.30 -3.80
CA ASP A 153 1.51 15.49 -3.47
C ASP A 153 0.11 15.15 -3.00
N PHE A 154 -0.44 14.07 -3.55
CA PHE A 154 -1.73 13.54 -3.15
C PHE A 154 -1.72 13.13 -1.67
N PHE A 155 -0.67 12.55 -1.11
CA PHE A 155 -0.68 12.11 0.29
C PHE A 155 0.04 13.06 1.25
N ARG A 156 1.15 13.68 0.84
CA ARG A 156 2.08 14.40 1.73
C ARG A 156 1.48 15.64 2.40
N ASN A 157 0.47 16.24 1.78
CA ASN A 157 -0.12 17.51 2.25
C ASN A 157 -1.29 17.31 3.22
N ILE A 158 -1.61 16.07 3.59
CA ILE A 158 -2.65 15.78 4.58
C ILE A 158 -2.08 15.89 6.01
N ASP A 159 -2.67 16.79 6.79
CA ASP A 159 -2.38 16.91 8.23
C ASP A 159 -3.09 15.82 9.04
N LEU A 160 -2.32 14.83 9.51
CA LEU A 160 -2.78 13.78 10.43
C LEU A 160 -2.64 14.22 11.89
N ARG A 161 -3.57 15.05 12.34
CA ARG A 161 -3.60 15.58 13.71
C ARG A 161 -3.64 14.48 14.77
N GLU A 162 -4.30 13.36 14.48
CA GLU A 162 -4.36 12.17 15.31
C GLU A 162 -2.99 11.57 15.62
N MET A 163 -1.99 11.75 14.73
CA MET A 163 -0.62 11.28 14.97
C MET A 163 0.17 12.25 15.84
N ARG A 164 -0.17 13.55 15.85
CA ARG A 164 0.52 14.56 16.67
C ARG A 164 0.30 14.37 18.17
N SER A 165 -0.83 13.76 18.55
CA SER A 165 -1.15 13.50 19.97
C SER A 165 -0.47 12.25 20.54
N SER A 166 0.28 11.50 19.72
CA SER A 166 0.98 10.29 20.11
C SER A 166 2.32 10.59 20.80
N PHE A 167 2.32 11.45 21.83
CA PHE A 167 3.41 11.48 22.80
C PHE A 167 3.29 10.20 23.64
N VAL A 168 3.78 9.09 23.11
CA VAL A 168 3.99 7.88 23.90
C VAL A 168 5.25 8.17 24.74
N PRO A 169 5.13 8.21 26.08
CA PRO A 169 6.30 8.41 26.95
C PRO A 169 7.41 7.45 26.54
N PRO A 170 8.69 7.84 26.57
CA PRO A 170 9.81 6.99 26.14
C PRO A 170 9.81 5.58 26.78
N ALA A 171 9.24 5.44 27.98
CA ALA A 171 9.06 4.18 28.69
C ALA A 171 8.00 3.24 28.08
N LEU A 172 7.02 3.77 27.34
CA LEU A 172 5.95 3.03 26.67
C LEU A 172 6.16 2.93 25.15
N GLN A 173 7.22 3.55 24.63
CA GLN A 173 7.59 3.40 23.23
C GLN A 173 7.97 1.95 22.98
N PHE A 174 7.33 1.33 21.99
CA PHE A 174 7.67 -0.03 21.58
C PHE A 174 9.16 -0.11 21.22
N LYS A 175 9.95 -0.72 22.10
CA LYS A 175 11.31 -1.18 21.80
C LYS A 175 11.21 -2.68 21.72
N ALA A 176 11.31 -3.22 20.51
CA ALA A 176 11.36 -4.66 20.32
C ALA A 176 12.49 -5.20 21.21
N SER A 177 12.18 -6.19 22.06
CA SER A 177 13.22 -6.88 22.80
C SER A 177 14.16 -7.60 21.82
N ARG A 178 15.32 -8.04 22.30
CA ARG A 178 16.25 -8.81 21.45
C ARG A 178 15.57 -10.06 20.90
N GLU A 179 14.77 -10.73 21.73
CA GLU A 179 14.03 -11.94 21.38
C GLU A 179 12.98 -11.66 20.32
N VAL A 180 12.22 -10.56 20.47
CA VAL A 180 11.25 -10.13 19.45
C VAL A 180 11.94 -9.80 18.13
N SER A 181 13.06 -9.09 18.17
CA SER A 181 13.82 -8.73 16.97
C SER A 181 14.35 -9.96 16.23
N GLN A 182 14.88 -10.94 16.97
CA GLN A 182 15.33 -12.22 16.42
C GLN A 182 14.17 -13.04 15.81
N LEU A 183 13.01 -13.03 16.47
CA LEU A 183 11.81 -13.66 15.93
C LEU A 183 11.38 -13.00 14.61
N LEU A 184 11.27 -11.67 14.58
CA LEU A 184 10.91 -10.91 13.37
C LEU A 184 11.90 -11.17 12.23
N GLU A 185 13.20 -11.20 12.53
CA GLU A 185 14.25 -11.55 11.57
C GLU A 185 14.08 -12.99 11.05
N SER A 186 13.78 -13.96 11.93
CA SER A 186 13.53 -15.34 11.51
C SER A 186 12.32 -15.47 10.57
N ILE A 187 11.28 -14.66 10.77
CA ILE A 187 10.10 -14.60 9.89
C ILE A 187 10.48 -13.99 8.54
N CYS A 188 11.28 -12.91 8.55
CA CYS A 188 11.82 -12.31 7.33
C CYS A 188 12.65 -13.33 6.53
N ASN A 189 13.54 -14.08 7.20
CA ASN A 189 14.37 -15.11 6.59
C ASN A 189 13.50 -16.20 5.94
N ARG A 190 12.53 -16.73 6.69
CA ARG A 190 11.61 -17.79 6.25
C ARG A 190 10.82 -17.38 5.02
N ASN A 191 10.36 -16.14 4.98
CA ASN A 191 9.53 -15.62 3.90
C ASN A 191 10.34 -15.04 2.73
N GLY A 192 11.68 -15.05 2.82
CA GLY A 192 12.58 -14.62 1.74
C GLY A 192 12.92 -13.12 1.72
N TYR A 193 12.49 -12.34 2.72
CA TYR A 193 12.70 -10.90 2.83
C TYR A 193 14.12 -10.51 3.33
N ALA A 194 14.86 -11.46 3.91
CA ALA A 194 16.10 -11.19 4.65
C ALA A 194 17.35 -10.83 3.86
N ARG A 195 17.43 -11.18 2.58
CA ARG A 195 18.58 -10.83 1.73
C ARG A 195 18.70 -9.31 1.48
N MET A 196 17.74 -8.51 1.95
CA MET A 196 17.46 -7.19 1.38
C MET A 196 17.61 -5.98 2.34
N ARG A 197 17.83 -6.17 3.67
CA ARG A 197 18.13 -5.03 4.59
C ARG A 197 19.42 -4.27 4.22
N SER A 198 20.40 -4.92 3.61
CA SER A 198 21.70 -4.30 3.30
C SER A 198 21.67 -3.30 2.13
N ARG A 199 20.59 -3.22 1.35
CA ARG A 199 20.48 -2.29 0.19
C ARG A 199 19.77 -0.96 0.50
N SER A 200 19.13 -0.85 1.66
CA SER A 200 18.29 0.32 2.02
C SER A 200 19.11 1.58 2.37
N MET A 201 20.41 1.48 2.63
CA MET A 201 21.23 2.65 3.01
C MET A 201 21.79 3.48 1.85
N SER A 202 21.58 3.10 0.58
CA SER A 202 22.18 3.82 -0.55
C SER A 202 21.21 4.07 -1.70
N ALA A 203 20.26 5.00 -1.53
CA ALA A 203 19.60 5.66 -2.66
C ALA A 203 18.94 6.98 -2.23
N PHE A 204 19.72 7.95 -1.79
CA PHE A 204 19.29 9.35 -1.81
C PHE A 204 19.51 9.88 -3.23
N ASP A 205 18.52 9.68 -4.10
CA ASP A 205 18.41 10.46 -5.32
C ASP A 205 17.08 11.20 -5.31
N LEU A 206 17.12 12.40 -4.74
CA LEU A 206 15.98 13.31 -4.61
C LEU A 206 15.73 14.01 -5.96
N ARG A 207 15.13 13.29 -6.92
CA ARG A 207 14.33 13.94 -7.96
C ARG A 207 12.87 13.95 -7.56
N SER A 208 12.30 15.17 -7.53
CA SER A 208 10.88 15.43 -7.31
C SER A 208 10.04 14.59 -8.29
N PRO A 209 9.00 13.86 -7.82
CA PRO A 209 8.14 13.06 -8.69
C PRO A 209 7.34 13.88 -9.72
N SER A 210 7.34 15.21 -9.63
CA SER A 210 6.65 16.10 -10.57
C SER A 210 7.17 15.95 -12.00
N SER A 211 8.43 15.57 -12.20
CA SER A 211 8.99 15.38 -13.55
C SER A 211 8.51 14.13 -14.26
N PHE A 212 7.86 13.18 -13.58
CA PHE A 212 7.27 11.99 -14.23
C PHE A 212 5.96 12.31 -14.96
N PHE A 213 5.35 13.47 -14.68
CA PHE A 213 4.00 13.80 -15.14
C PHE A 213 3.96 14.81 -16.31
N ASP A 214 5.11 15.35 -16.75
CA ASP A 214 5.16 16.40 -17.78
C ASP A 214 5.47 15.92 -19.21
N GLU A 215 5.73 14.61 -19.42
CA GLU A 215 6.14 14.11 -20.74
C GLU A 215 4.98 13.39 -21.46
N SER A 216 3.95 14.16 -21.85
CA SER A 216 2.98 13.72 -22.88
C SER A 216 2.25 14.92 -23.49
N SER A 217 2.99 15.78 -24.18
CA SER A 217 2.43 16.72 -25.14
C SER A 217 3.37 16.91 -26.33
N SER A 218 3.51 15.86 -27.13
CA SER A 218 4.09 15.96 -28.46
C SER A 218 3.21 15.19 -29.44
N SER A 219 2.31 15.93 -30.07
CA SER A 219 1.55 15.51 -31.24
C SER A 219 2.51 15.24 -32.42
N PRO A 220 2.36 14.16 -33.19
CA PRO A 220 2.94 14.11 -34.51
C PRO A 220 2.00 14.82 -35.49
N SER A 221 2.58 15.78 -36.19
CA SER A 221 2.07 16.49 -37.35
C SER A 221 1.52 15.56 -38.43
N GLU A 222 0.46 16.02 -39.09
CA GLU A 222 -0.03 15.53 -40.38
C GLU A 222 1.09 15.48 -41.42
N SER A 223 1.14 14.36 -42.16
CA SER A 223 1.54 14.28 -43.56
C SER A 223 1.05 12.96 -44.15
#